data_AF-A0A1F7QYJ6-F1
#
_entry.id   AF-A0A1F7QYJ6-F1
#
_cell.length_a   1.000
_cell.length_b   1.000
_cell.length_c   1.000
_cell.angle_alpha   90.00
_cell.angle_beta   90.00
_cell.angle_gamma   90.00
#
_symmetry.space_group_name_H-M   'P 1'
#
loop_
_entity.id
_entity.type
_entity.pdbx_description
1 polymer ?
#
loop_
_entity_poly.entity_id
_entity_poly.type
_entity_poly.pdbx_seq_one_letter_code
_entity_poly.pdbx_strand_id
1 'polypeptide(L)'
;MRQEPAGVTGSAGGQGKAARGDWKMFALIREGKKPVQLSLKSDPQLTETLRARYESVMPGYHLNKKHWNTIVLTGQLNAQEIKALIRHSYDLVSSQN
;
A
#
# COMPACT_ATOMS: atom_id res chain seq x y z
N MET A 1 23.96 9.53 59.55
CA MET A 1 24.69 9.52 58.27
C MET A 1 25.48 8.23 58.15
N ARG A 2 24.93 7.23 57.45
CA ARG A 2 25.64 6.06 56.92
C ARG A 2 25.00 5.76 55.57
N GLN A 3 25.77 5.84 54.51
CA GLN A 3 25.38 5.44 53.17
C GLN A 3 25.65 3.94 53.02
N GLU A 4 24.76 3.21 52.34
CA GLU A 4 24.99 1.85 51.84
C GLU A 4 25.07 1.92 50.31
N PRO A 5 26.07 1.31 49.65
CA PRO A 5 26.04 1.08 48.21
C PRO A 5 25.64 -0.37 47.92
N ALA A 6 24.43 -0.58 47.40
CA ALA A 6 24.02 -1.88 46.87
C ALA A 6 24.39 -1.97 45.38
N GLY A 7 25.29 -2.91 45.09
CA GLY A 7 25.82 -3.19 43.76
C GLY A 7 24.76 -3.66 42.76
N VAL A 8 25.04 -3.37 41.51
CA VAL A 8 24.38 -3.92 40.32
C VAL A 8 24.63 -5.44 40.25
N THR A 9 23.62 -6.24 39.90
CA THR A 9 23.76 -7.44 39.05
C THR A 9 22.37 -7.79 38.51
N GLY A 10 22.26 -7.90 37.18
CA GLY A 10 20.99 -7.80 36.45
C GLY A 10 20.16 -9.08 36.30
N SER A 11 19.11 -8.99 35.48
CA SER A 11 18.61 -10.13 34.74
C SER A 11 17.82 -9.69 33.50
N ALA A 12 18.25 -10.25 32.37
CA ALA A 12 17.49 -10.51 31.15
C ALA A 12 16.85 -9.32 30.41
N GLY A 13 17.67 -8.62 29.62
CA GLY A 13 17.20 -8.02 28.37
C GLY A 13 16.70 -9.11 27.43
N GLY A 14 15.39 -9.37 27.45
CA GLY A 14 14.72 -10.17 26.44
C GLY A 14 14.82 -9.46 25.10
N GLN A 15 15.81 -9.82 24.29
CA GLN A 15 15.86 -9.45 22.88
C GLN A 15 14.74 -10.21 22.15
N GLY A 16 13.52 -9.68 22.22
CA GLY A 16 12.48 -10.04 21.28
C GLY A 16 12.94 -9.59 19.89
N LYS A 17 13.38 -10.54 19.05
CA LYS A 17 13.50 -10.27 17.62
C LYS A 17 12.08 -10.04 17.10
N ALA A 18 11.68 -8.77 17.01
CA ALA A 18 10.53 -8.38 16.22
C ALA A 18 10.85 -8.81 14.78
N ALA A 19 10.26 -9.92 14.34
CA ALA A 19 10.19 -10.24 12.93
C ALA A 19 9.43 -9.07 12.28
N ARG A 20 10.16 -8.21 11.55
CA ARG A 20 9.55 -7.19 10.71
C ARG A 20 8.84 -7.97 9.61
N GLY A 21 7.55 -8.23 9.78
CA GLY A 21 6.74 -8.79 8.70
C GLY A 21 6.82 -7.87 7.49
N ASP A 22 7.08 -8.41 6.31
CA ASP A 22 7.02 -7.67 5.06
C ASP A 22 5.55 -7.41 4.70
N TRP A 23 4.98 -6.36 5.27
CA TRP A 23 3.63 -5.92 4.95
C TRP A 23 3.63 -5.27 3.56
N LYS A 24 3.14 -6.00 2.55
CA LYS A 24 3.00 -5.47 1.19
C LYS A 24 1.60 -4.90 0.97
N MET A 25 1.50 -3.60 0.74
CA MET A 25 0.24 -2.93 0.35
C MET A 25 -0.01 -3.06 -1.15
N PHE A 26 -1.26 -3.26 -1.56
CA PHE A 26 -1.70 -3.34 -2.97
C PHE A 26 -2.77 -2.28 -3.34
N ALA A 27 -3.64 -1.89 -2.41
CA ALA A 27 -4.71 -0.93 -2.65
C ALA A 27 -4.81 0.13 -1.53
N LEU A 28 -5.22 1.34 -1.91
CA LEU A 28 -5.48 2.48 -1.00
C LEU A 28 -6.77 3.18 -1.43
N ILE A 29 -7.66 3.45 -0.49
CA ILE A 29 -8.90 4.20 -0.73
C ILE A 29 -8.76 5.57 -0.07
N ARG A 30 -9.05 6.63 -0.82
CA ARG A 30 -9.14 7.98 -0.25
C ARG A 30 -10.53 8.23 0.29
N GLU A 31 -10.63 8.26 1.60
CA GLU A 31 -11.83 8.66 2.32
C GLU A 31 -12.09 10.17 2.18
N GLY A 32 -13.36 10.58 2.27
CA GLY A 32 -13.77 11.99 2.25
C GLY A 32 -13.81 12.68 0.88
N LYS A 33 -13.46 11.98 -0.21
CA LYS A 33 -13.63 12.51 -1.58
C LYS A 33 -14.85 11.93 -2.30
N LYS A 34 -15.56 12.79 -3.02
CA LYS A 34 -16.62 12.45 -3.97
C LYS A 34 -16.23 13.02 -5.34
N PRO A 35 -15.96 12.20 -6.36
CA PRO A 35 -16.02 10.75 -6.40
C PRO A 35 -14.89 10.08 -5.60
N VAL A 36 -15.13 8.85 -5.13
CA VAL A 36 -14.13 8.04 -4.39
C VAL A 36 -12.91 7.82 -5.28
N GLN A 37 -11.71 7.95 -4.70
CA GLN A 37 -10.45 7.68 -5.41
C GLN A 37 -9.81 6.40 -4.87
N LEU A 38 -9.58 5.43 -5.75
CA LEU A 38 -8.94 4.15 -5.46
C LEU A 38 -7.56 4.13 -6.10
N SER A 39 -6.50 4.07 -5.30
CA SER A 39 -5.14 3.90 -5.81
C SER A 39 -4.74 2.44 -5.72
N LEU A 40 -4.28 1.87 -6.83
CA LEU A 40 -3.83 0.48 -6.93
C LEU A 40 -2.39 0.42 -7.38
N LYS A 41 -1.67 -0.64 -6.99
CA LYS A 41 -0.43 -1.01 -7.66
C LYS A 41 -0.75 -1.68 -9.00
N SER A 42 -0.02 -1.29 -10.04
CA SER A 42 -0.10 -1.91 -11.36
C SER A 42 1.28 -1.97 -11.99
N ASP A 43 1.41 -2.87 -12.96
CA ASP A 43 2.54 -2.87 -13.86
C ASP A 43 2.62 -1.54 -14.66
N PRO A 44 3.81 -1.00 -14.97
CA PRO A 44 3.95 0.23 -15.74
C PRO A 44 3.26 0.18 -17.12
N GLN A 45 3.30 -0.96 -17.80
CA GLN A 45 2.70 -1.13 -19.13
C GLN A 45 1.17 -1.12 -19.06
N LEU A 46 0.59 -1.80 -18.06
CA LEU A 46 -0.84 -1.74 -17.79
C LEU A 46 -1.27 -0.32 -17.40
N THR A 47 -0.45 0.36 -16.59
CA THR A 47 -0.71 1.72 -16.13
C THR A 47 -0.82 2.71 -17.29
N GLU A 48 0.08 2.61 -18.28
CA GLU A 48 0.04 3.45 -19.48
C GLU A 48 -1.19 3.15 -20.34
N THR A 49 -1.50 1.87 -20.54
CA THR A 49 -2.69 1.43 -21.29
C THR A 49 -3.99 1.95 -20.65
N LEU A 50 -4.11 1.85 -19.32
CA LEU A 50 -5.29 2.33 -18.59
C LEU A 50 -5.45 3.85 -18.66
N ARG A 51 -4.33 4.60 -18.57
CA ARG A 51 -4.34 6.07 -18.71
C ARG A 51 -4.71 6.50 -20.13
N ALA A 52 -4.29 5.76 -21.15
CA ALA A 52 -4.67 6.03 -22.53
C ALA A 52 -6.15 5.71 -22.80
N ARG A 53 -6.70 4.70 -22.12
CA ARG A 53 -8.08 4.22 -22.35
C ARG A 53 -9.14 4.94 -21.51
N TYR A 54 -8.80 5.40 -20.31
CA TYR A 54 -9.76 5.93 -19.35
C TYR A 54 -9.28 7.26 -18.76
N GLU A 55 -10.02 8.35 -19.02
CA GLU A 55 -9.73 9.68 -18.44
C GLU A 55 -9.81 9.69 -16.90
N SER A 56 -10.60 8.79 -16.30
CA SER A 56 -10.74 8.63 -14.86
C SER A 56 -9.53 7.96 -14.20
N VAL A 57 -8.54 7.48 -14.97
CA VAL A 57 -7.31 6.87 -14.46
C VAL A 57 -6.19 7.92 -14.49
N MET A 58 -5.81 8.37 -13.31
CA MET A 58 -4.74 9.36 -13.12
C MET A 58 -3.44 8.71 -12.65
N PRO A 59 -2.28 9.34 -12.88
CA PRO A 59 -1.05 8.93 -12.24
C PRO A 59 -1.17 8.97 -10.72
N GLY A 60 -0.58 7.99 -10.03
CA GLY A 60 -0.66 7.84 -8.58
C GLY A 60 -0.35 9.15 -7.85
N TYR A 61 -1.36 9.72 -7.19
CA TYR A 61 -1.22 11.00 -6.50
C TYR A 61 -0.42 10.78 -5.21
N HIS A 62 0.71 11.48 -5.06
CA HIS A 62 1.70 11.33 -3.96
C HIS A 62 2.44 9.96 -3.90
N LEU A 63 2.25 9.08 -4.88
CA LEU A 63 2.87 7.75 -4.92
C LEU A 63 3.87 7.65 -6.07
N ASN A 64 4.64 6.56 -6.12
CA ASN A 64 5.52 6.29 -7.25
C ASN A 64 4.67 6.07 -8.51
N LYS A 65 4.60 7.11 -9.35
CA LYS A 65 3.75 7.22 -10.54
C LYS A 65 4.01 6.13 -11.58
N LYS A 66 5.12 5.39 -11.49
CA LYS A 66 5.43 4.24 -12.36
C LYS A 66 4.66 2.98 -11.98
N HIS A 67 4.41 2.77 -10.69
CA HIS A 67 3.82 1.54 -10.16
C HIS A 67 2.42 1.74 -9.56
N TRP A 68 1.98 2.98 -9.43
CA TRP A 68 0.67 3.31 -8.86
C TRP A 68 -0.17 4.15 -9.82
N ASN A 69 -1.44 3.77 -9.93
CA ASN A 69 -2.48 4.50 -10.65
C ASN A 69 -3.65 4.81 -9.70
N THR A 70 -4.18 6.02 -9.79
CA THR A 70 -5.36 6.45 -9.03
C THR A 70 -6.56 6.43 -9.95
N ILE A 71 -7.52 5.57 -9.66
CA ILE A 71 -8.79 5.42 -10.36
C ILE A 71 -9.82 6.28 -9.64
N VAL A 72 -10.36 7.28 -10.32
CA VAL A 72 -11.49 8.06 -9.83
C VAL A 72 -12.77 7.31 -10.20
N LEU A 73 -13.58 6.94 -9.21
CA LEU A 73 -14.82 6.19 -9.40
C LEU A 73 -15.94 7.11 -9.88
N THR A 74 -15.79 7.66 -11.09
CA THR A 74 -16.77 8.54 -11.76
C THR A 74 -17.93 7.76 -12.40
N GLY A 75 -17.83 6.43 -12.49
CA GLY A 75 -18.77 5.56 -13.22
C GLY A 75 -18.29 5.17 -14.63
N GLN A 76 -17.14 5.68 -15.09
CA GLN A 76 -16.57 5.31 -16.39
C GLN A 76 -16.08 3.86 -16.43
N LEU A 77 -15.53 3.35 -15.32
CA LEU A 77 -15.24 1.91 -15.18
C LEU A 77 -16.39 1.23 -14.46
N ASN A 78 -16.80 0.09 -14.98
CA ASN A 78 -17.81 -0.73 -14.34
C ASN A 78 -17.22 -1.52 -13.15
N ALA A 79 -18.10 -2.05 -12.30
CA ALA A 79 -17.70 -2.77 -11.10
C ALA A 79 -16.84 -4.04 -11.38
N GLN A 80 -17.03 -4.69 -12.54
CA GLN A 80 -16.24 -5.87 -12.91
C GLN A 80 -14.81 -5.47 -13.28
N GLU A 81 -14.64 -4.40 -14.05
CA GLU A 81 -13.34 -3.85 -14.41
C GLU A 81 -12.57 -3.43 -13.15
N ILE A 82 -13.22 -2.73 -12.23
CA ILE A 82 -12.61 -2.32 -10.95
C ILE A 82 -12.15 -3.55 -10.15
N LYS A 83 -13.00 -4.58 -10.03
CA LYS A 83 -12.63 -5.83 -9.35
C LYS A 83 -11.45 -6.54 -10.03
N ALA A 84 -11.40 -6.56 -11.36
CA ALA A 84 -10.30 -7.14 -12.11
C ALA A 84 -8.98 -6.38 -11.86
N LEU A 85 -9.03 -5.05 -11.81
CA LEU A 85 -7.86 -4.21 -11.48
C LEU A 85 -7.37 -4.43 -10.05
N ILE A 86 -8.28 -4.56 -9.09
CA ILE A 86 -7.95 -4.89 -7.70
C ILE A 86 -7.27 -6.27 -7.63
N ARG A 87 -7.84 -7.26 -8.33
CA ARG A 87 -7.27 -8.62 -8.39
C ARG A 87 -5.88 -8.62 -9.00
N HIS A 88 -5.68 -7.93 -10.12
CA HIS A 88 -4.36 -7.78 -10.74
C HIS A 88 -3.34 -7.16 -9.78
N SER A 89 -3.74 -6.13 -9.03
CA SER A 89 -2.89 -5.50 -8.02
C SER A 89 -2.49 -6.46 -6.90
N TYR A 90 -3.44 -7.26 -6.43
CA TYR A 90 -3.20 -8.30 -5.42
C TYR A 90 -2.25 -9.38 -5.94
N ASP A 91 -2.50 -9.92 -7.14
CA ASP A 91 -1.68 -10.96 -7.76
C ASP A 91 -0.24 -10.47 -7.99
N LEU A 92 -0.07 -9.22 -8.43
CA LEU A 92 1.25 -8.58 -8.60
C LEU A 92 2.03 -8.49 -7.28
N VAL A 93 1.35 -8.16 -6.18
CA VAL A 93 2.00 -8.04 -4.87
C VAL A 93 2.29 -9.41 -4.24
N SER A 94 1.38 -10.37 -4.45
CA SER A 94 1.54 -11.74 -3.95
C SER A 94 2.62 -12.52 -4.71
N SER A 95 2.81 -12.24 -6.00
CA SER A 95 3.79 -12.94 -6.85
C SER A 95 5.22 -12.41 -6.76
N GLN A 96 5.45 -11.21 -6.23
CA GLN A 96 6.80 -10.69 -5.97
C GLN A 96 7.44 -11.33 -4.72
N ASN A 97 7.39 -12.65 -4.62
CA ASN A 97 7.95 -13.44 -3.52
C ASN A 97 8.78 -14.61 -4.02
#